data_AF-A0A1D2X205-F1
#
_entry.id   AF-A0A1D2X205-F1
#
_cell.length_a   1.000
_cell.length_b   1.000
_cell.length_c   1.000
_cell.angle_alpha   90.00
_cell.angle_beta   90.00
_cell.angle_gamma   90.00
#
_symmetry.space_group_name_H-M   'P 1'
#
loop_
_entity.id
_entity.type
_entity.pdbx_description
1 polymer ?
#
loop_
_entity_poly.entity_id
_entity_poly.type
_entity_poly.pdbx_seq_one_letter_code
_entity_poly.pdbx_strand_id
1 'polypeptide(L)'
;MKNIKPTRNGKYYIIRMIYQNIIYYGIFNTFEEAVTKSMLLSENNWIKSPKTGYSPKDSFPEYIIEHVSSKKLNKYYIRNKNQPNLCYGPYYNKKYTKILANILPYYRNKIDINRAEQQASKEFYKYIVYEKNHKRYKVVINKKSIIHGTNLENILIERDLHITSHENEEDLCNIIQPEYDEILPPTPWNKKKEERTITNIGTNYIIQKNTRNLKVKIGPFTNKTIAISVRNILEESNWNPELIQHIKNIILEIKHPNRNIRKKDDTYILFYKNKTLFESNDKEEIHLLRKLLEENNWNEKIIDIYKKINTETKLKNHVSQKV
;
A
#
# COMPACT_ATOMS: atom_id res chain seq x y z
N MET A 1 -11.11 -14.34 -35.24
CA MET A 1 -10.19 -14.16 -34.09
C MET A 1 -9.80 -12.69 -33.94
N LYS A 2 -10.17 -12.02 -32.84
CA LYS A 2 -10.05 -10.54 -32.71
C LYS A 2 -8.61 -10.00 -32.53
N ASN A 3 -7.64 -10.87 -32.26
CA ASN A 3 -6.28 -10.48 -31.85
C ASN A 3 -5.21 -10.59 -32.95
N ILE A 4 -5.53 -11.15 -34.12
CA ILE A 4 -4.61 -11.31 -35.25
C ILE A 4 -5.04 -10.34 -36.34
N LYS A 5 -4.08 -9.60 -36.91
CA LYS A 5 -4.35 -8.62 -37.96
C LYS A 5 -3.31 -8.73 -39.08
N PRO A 6 -3.71 -8.63 -40.36
CA PRO A 6 -2.77 -8.60 -41.46
C PRO A 6 -2.01 -7.26 -41.49
N THR A 7 -0.79 -7.31 -42.02
CA THR A 7 0.06 -6.16 -42.37
C THR A 7 -0.05 -5.89 -43.87
N ARG A 8 0.42 -4.72 -44.32
CA ARG A 8 0.49 -4.40 -45.75
C ARG A 8 1.44 -5.30 -46.55
N ASN A 9 2.36 -5.99 -45.88
CA ASN A 9 3.40 -6.79 -46.52
C ASN A 9 3.07 -8.29 -46.55
N GLY A 10 1.78 -8.66 -46.41
CA GLY A 10 1.33 -10.05 -46.39
C GLY A 10 1.62 -10.83 -45.10
N LYS A 11 2.27 -10.20 -44.11
CA LYS A 11 2.53 -10.78 -42.77
C LYS A 11 1.38 -10.55 -41.81
N TYR A 12 1.39 -11.20 -40.65
CA TYR A 12 0.33 -11.08 -39.63
C TYR A 12 0.92 -10.68 -38.28
N TYR A 13 0.27 -9.79 -37.54
CA TYR A 13 0.70 -9.45 -36.19
C TYR A 13 -0.37 -9.80 -35.14
N ILE A 14 0.12 -10.08 -33.93
CA ILE A 14 -0.73 -10.37 -32.78
C ILE A 14 -0.74 -9.16 -31.85
N ILE A 15 -1.93 -8.64 -31.57
CA ILE A 15 -2.14 -7.53 -30.65
C ILE A 15 -3.32 -7.84 -29.73
N ARG A 16 -3.19 -7.52 -28.44
CA ARG A 16 -4.28 -7.69 -27.48
C ARG A 16 -4.35 -6.52 -26.52
N MET A 17 -5.56 -6.08 -26.22
CA MET A 17 -5.81 -5.12 -25.16
C MET A 17 -6.02 -5.88 -23.84
N ILE A 18 -5.16 -5.66 -22.85
CA ILE A 18 -5.23 -6.27 -21.52
C ILE A 18 -5.13 -5.17 -20.48
N TYR A 19 -6.13 -5.05 -19.60
CA TYR A 19 -6.22 -3.99 -18.58
C TYR A 19 -6.00 -2.55 -19.11
N GLN A 20 -6.47 -2.27 -20.34
CA GLN A 20 -6.27 -1.01 -21.08
C GLN A 20 -4.83 -0.75 -21.56
N ASN A 21 -3.97 -1.76 -21.54
CA ASN A 21 -2.67 -1.74 -22.19
C ASN A 21 -2.77 -2.50 -23.51
N ILE A 22 -2.30 -1.87 -24.59
CA ILE A 22 -2.17 -2.52 -25.89
C ILE A 22 -0.85 -3.25 -25.90
N ILE A 23 -0.90 -4.58 -26.03
CA ILE A 23 0.27 -5.44 -26.00
C ILE A 23 0.48 -6.00 -27.39
N TYR A 24 1.66 -5.71 -27.95
CA TYR A 24 2.14 -6.28 -29.19
C TYR A 24 2.98 -7.54 -28.92
N TYR A 25 2.64 -8.63 -29.60
CA TYR A 25 3.23 -9.95 -29.41
C TYR A 25 4.18 -10.36 -30.55
N GLY A 26 4.22 -9.63 -31.65
CA GLY A 26 5.13 -9.91 -32.77
C GLY A 26 4.44 -9.87 -34.12
N ILE A 27 5.24 -10.03 -35.16
CA ILE A 27 4.84 -10.25 -36.55
C ILE A 27 5.28 -11.66 -36.94
N PHE A 28 4.41 -12.36 -37.66
CA PHE A 28 4.52 -13.74 -38.11
C PHE A 28 4.35 -13.76 -39.62
N ASN A 29 5.01 -14.70 -40.30
CA ASN A 29 5.03 -14.71 -41.76
C ASN A 29 3.71 -15.26 -42.33
N THR A 30 3.08 -16.22 -41.65
CA THR A 30 1.81 -16.82 -42.09
C THR A 30 0.70 -16.62 -41.06
N PHE A 31 -0.54 -16.82 -41.50
CA PHE A 31 -1.70 -16.73 -40.62
C PHE A 31 -1.72 -17.91 -39.65
N GLU A 32 -1.38 -19.12 -40.11
CA GLU A 32 -1.33 -20.34 -39.28
C GLU A 32 -0.33 -20.18 -38.13
N GLU A 33 0.85 -19.60 -38.40
CA GLU A 33 1.86 -19.33 -37.38
C GLU A 33 1.32 -18.38 -36.30
N ALA A 34 0.65 -17.30 -36.71
CA ALA A 34 0.02 -16.36 -35.79
C ALA A 34 -1.11 -17.00 -34.97
N VAL A 35 -1.88 -17.93 -35.56
CA VAL A 35 -2.94 -18.67 -34.88
C VAL A 35 -2.36 -19.58 -33.80
N THR A 36 -1.37 -20.41 -34.14
CA THR A 36 -0.71 -21.31 -33.19
C THR A 36 -0.09 -20.53 -32.03
N LYS A 37 0.59 -19.42 -32.32
CA LYS A 37 1.13 -18.55 -31.28
C LYS A 37 0.03 -17.91 -30.42
N SER A 38 -1.08 -17.49 -31.03
CA SER A 38 -2.23 -16.92 -30.31
C SER A 38 -2.89 -17.95 -29.38
N MET A 39 -2.95 -19.23 -29.77
CA MET A 39 -3.48 -20.31 -28.93
C MET A 39 -2.56 -20.55 -27.72
N LEU A 40 -1.25 -20.70 -27.96
CA LEU A 40 -0.25 -20.86 -26.90
C LEU A 40 -0.26 -19.69 -25.91
N LEU A 41 -0.37 -18.45 -26.42
CA LEU A 41 -0.53 -17.26 -25.59
C LEU A 41 -1.82 -17.34 -24.77
N SER A 42 -2.93 -17.80 -25.35
CA SER A 42 -4.21 -17.89 -24.64
C SER A 42 -4.19 -18.88 -23.49
N GLU A 43 -3.58 -20.05 -23.68
CA GLU A 43 -3.40 -21.07 -22.64
C GLU A 43 -2.52 -20.57 -21.49
N ASN A 44 -1.59 -19.65 -21.78
CA ASN A 44 -0.65 -19.09 -20.82
C ASN A 44 -1.05 -17.68 -20.35
N ASN A 45 -2.35 -17.37 -20.31
CA ASN A 45 -2.90 -16.10 -19.86
C ASN A 45 -2.29 -14.86 -20.54
N TRP A 46 -1.81 -15.00 -21.78
CA TRP A 46 -1.21 -13.93 -22.57
C TRP A 46 0.08 -13.33 -21.99
N ILE A 47 0.77 -14.09 -21.13
CA ILE A 47 2.06 -13.69 -20.54
C ILE A 47 3.19 -13.98 -21.53
N LYS A 48 4.05 -12.97 -21.79
CA LYS A 48 5.32 -13.23 -22.48
C LYS A 48 6.31 -13.87 -21.53
N SER A 49 6.78 -15.05 -21.89
CA SER A 49 7.73 -15.87 -21.13
C SER A 49 8.49 -16.83 -22.05
N PRO A 50 9.57 -17.47 -21.57
CA PRO A 50 10.23 -18.55 -22.31
C PRO A 50 9.27 -19.68 -22.70
N LYS A 51 8.31 -20.03 -21.84
CA LYS A 51 7.27 -21.04 -22.13
C LYS A 51 6.41 -20.68 -23.34
N THR A 52 6.17 -19.40 -23.54
CA THR A 52 5.44 -18.88 -24.71
C THR A 52 6.36 -18.51 -25.88
N GLY A 53 7.64 -18.89 -25.83
CA GLY A 53 8.63 -18.66 -26.89
C GLY A 53 9.06 -17.19 -27.02
N TYR A 54 9.24 -16.47 -25.91
CA TYR A 54 9.88 -15.15 -25.87
C TYR A 54 11.22 -15.22 -25.15
N SER A 55 12.14 -14.37 -25.56
CA SER A 55 13.44 -14.23 -24.90
C SER A 55 13.26 -13.70 -23.46
N PRO A 56 14.23 -13.93 -22.55
CA PRO A 56 14.20 -13.33 -21.21
C PRO A 56 14.09 -11.79 -21.24
N LYS A 57 14.63 -11.13 -22.27
CA LYS A 57 14.57 -9.67 -22.44
C LYS A 57 13.16 -9.17 -22.79
N ASP A 58 12.37 -10.01 -23.47
CA ASP A 58 10.99 -9.69 -23.89
C ASP A 58 9.92 -10.25 -22.95
N SER A 59 10.35 -11.02 -21.95
CA SER A 59 9.47 -11.64 -20.96
C SER A 59 8.91 -10.61 -19.99
N PHE A 60 7.70 -10.85 -19.50
CA PHE A 60 7.10 -9.99 -18.49
C PHE A 60 7.73 -10.24 -17.12
N PRO A 61 7.79 -9.22 -16.25
CA PRO A 61 8.29 -9.39 -14.91
C PRO A 61 7.38 -10.34 -14.12
N GLU A 62 8.01 -11.19 -13.31
CA GLU A 62 7.31 -12.09 -12.40
C GLU A 62 7.15 -11.46 -11.03
N TYR A 63 6.00 -11.67 -10.41
CA TYR A 63 5.70 -11.18 -9.07
C TYR A 63 5.38 -12.33 -8.13
N ILE A 64 5.81 -12.19 -6.88
CA ILE A 64 5.46 -13.09 -5.77
C ILE A 64 4.67 -12.33 -4.72
N ILE A 65 3.83 -13.07 -3.99
CA ILE A 65 3.06 -12.51 -2.87
C ILE A 65 3.69 -13.01 -1.57
N GLU A 66 4.19 -12.07 -0.78
CA GLU A 66 4.70 -12.33 0.57
C GLU A 66 3.58 -12.07 1.57
N HIS A 67 3.33 -13.03 2.46
CA HIS A 67 2.36 -12.89 3.56
C HIS A 67 3.11 -12.68 4.87
N VAL A 68 2.79 -11.59 5.56
CA VAL A 68 3.28 -11.28 6.90
C VAL A 68 2.08 -11.30 7.83
N SER A 69 1.97 -12.38 8.60
CA SER A 69 0.97 -12.48 9.67
C SER A 69 1.41 -11.61 10.85
N SER A 70 0.48 -10.84 11.40
CA SER A 70 0.67 -10.10 12.65
C SER A 70 -0.48 -10.40 13.59
N LYS A 71 -0.27 -10.27 14.91
CA LYS A 71 -1.30 -10.52 15.95
C LYS A 71 -2.61 -9.73 15.76
N LYS A 72 -2.64 -8.72 14.88
CA LYS A 72 -3.80 -7.85 14.66
C LYS A 72 -4.41 -7.96 13.26
N LEU A 73 -3.60 -8.11 12.21
CA LEU A 73 -4.06 -8.10 10.81
C LEU A 73 -3.10 -8.87 9.88
N ASN A 74 -3.65 -9.54 8.87
CA ASN A 74 -2.90 -10.11 7.76
C ASN A 74 -2.39 -9.01 6.82
N LYS A 75 -1.11 -9.05 6.47
CA LYS A 75 -0.51 -8.13 5.49
C LYS A 75 0.07 -8.92 4.32
N TYR A 76 -0.23 -8.48 3.11
CA TYR A 76 0.28 -9.06 1.87
C TYR A 76 1.09 -8.01 1.11
N TYR A 77 2.26 -8.41 0.62
CA TYR A 77 3.15 -7.59 -0.20
C TYR A 77 3.38 -8.28 -1.55
N ILE A 78 3.52 -7.49 -2.61
CA ILE A 78 3.82 -8.00 -3.95
C ILE A 78 5.24 -7.58 -4.31
N ARG A 79 6.16 -8.54 -4.48
CA ARG A 79 7.56 -8.27 -4.81
C ARG A 79 7.87 -8.73 -6.23
N ASN A 80 8.62 -7.90 -6.97
CA ASN A 80 9.15 -8.28 -8.28
C ASN A 80 10.34 -9.24 -8.10
N LYS A 81 10.30 -10.42 -8.72
CA LYS A 81 11.40 -11.40 -8.65
C LYS A 81 12.69 -10.89 -9.28
N ASN A 82 12.58 -10.13 -10.35
CA ASN A 82 13.72 -9.63 -11.11
C ASN A 82 14.30 -8.35 -10.49
N GLN A 83 13.54 -7.68 -9.62
CA GLN A 83 13.92 -6.44 -8.94
C GLN A 83 13.45 -6.49 -7.48
N PRO A 84 14.19 -7.14 -6.57
CA PRO A 84 13.74 -7.40 -5.20
C PRO A 84 13.42 -6.14 -4.38
N ASN A 85 14.02 -5.00 -4.73
CA ASN A 85 13.76 -3.69 -4.10
C ASN A 85 12.41 -3.10 -4.51
N LEU A 86 11.78 -3.63 -5.56
CA LEU A 86 10.47 -3.19 -6.04
C LEU A 86 9.37 -4.02 -5.34
N CYS A 87 8.74 -3.40 -4.35
CA CYS A 87 7.72 -4.01 -3.51
C CYS A 87 6.48 -3.11 -3.43
N TYR A 88 5.29 -3.72 -3.47
CA TYR A 88 4.00 -3.04 -3.39
C TYR A 88 3.19 -3.56 -2.20
N GLY A 89 2.56 -2.66 -1.46
CA GLY A 89 1.74 -2.99 -0.28
C GLY A 89 2.03 -2.06 0.92
N PRO A 90 1.54 -2.40 2.12
CA PRO A 90 0.78 -3.61 2.45
C PRO A 90 -0.67 -3.60 1.93
N TYR A 91 -1.14 -4.77 1.50
CA TYR A 91 -2.53 -5.06 1.21
C TYR A 91 -3.11 -5.99 2.28
N TYR A 92 -4.43 -5.92 2.50
CA TYR A 92 -5.08 -6.64 3.60
C TYR A 92 -6.07 -7.71 3.12
N ASN A 93 -6.27 -7.82 1.81
CA ASN A 93 -7.11 -8.84 1.19
C ASN A 93 -6.29 -9.70 0.22
N LYS A 94 -6.24 -11.00 0.45
CA LYS A 94 -5.45 -11.98 -0.30
C LYS A 94 -5.94 -12.09 -1.74
N LYS A 95 -7.25 -12.16 -1.94
CA LYS A 95 -7.86 -12.29 -3.28
C LYS A 95 -7.58 -11.05 -4.14
N TYR A 96 -7.73 -9.86 -3.57
CA TYR A 96 -7.36 -8.60 -4.20
C TYR A 96 -5.87 -8.55 -4.54
N THR A 97 -5.00 -8.96 -3.62
CA THR A 97 -3.54 -8.97 -3.84
C THR A 97 -3.15 -9.90 -4.99
N LYS A 98 -3.78 -11.08 -5.08
CA LYS A 98 -3.61 -12.01 -6.21
C LYS A 98 -4.00 -11.38 -7.55
N ILE A 99 -5.14 -10.69 -7.60
CA ILE A 99 -5.58 -9.98 -8.80
C ILE A 99 -4.56 -8.92 -9.20
N LEU A 100 -4.09 -8.11 -8.25
CA LEU A 100 -3.11 -7.07 -8.52
C LEU A 100 -1.77 -7.66 -9.02
N ALA A 101 -1.29 -8.74 -8.40
CA ALA A 101 -0.09 -9.46 -8.85
C ALA A 101 -0.23 -10.00 -10.28
N ASN A 102 -1.44 -10.38 -10.71
CA ASN A 102 -1.71 -10.79 -12.09
C ASN A 102 -1.75 -9.61 -13.07
N ILE A 103 -2.05 -8.39 -12.60
CA ILE A 103 -2.14 -7.18 -13.44
C ILE A 103 -0.78 -6.53 -13.67
N LEU A 104 0.08 -6.50 -12.65
CA LEU A 104 1.38 -5.82 -12.68
C LEU A 104 2.30 -6.22 -13.85
N PRO A 105 2.41 -7.50 -14.27
CA PRO A 105 3.25 -7.91 -15.40
C PRO A 105 3.01 -7.12 -16.69
N TYR A 106 1.77 -6.68 -16.91
CA TYR A 106 1.37 -5.97 -18.13
C TYR A 106 1.84 -4.51 -18.19
N TYR A 107 2.38 -3.96 -17.10
CA TYR A 107 2.96 -2.62 -17.03
C TYR A 107 4.48 -2.61 -17.31
N ARG A 108 5.11 -3.78 -17.37
CA ARG A 108 6.55 -3.96 -17.64
C ARG A 108 7.41 -3.06 -16.74
N ASN A 109 8.12 -2.09 -17.33
CA ASN A 109 9.09 -1.21 -16.66
C ASN A 109 8.49 0.14 -16.23
N LYS A 110 7.24 0.46 -16.63
CA LYS A 110 6.57 1.74 -16.32
C LYS A 110 5.33 1.46 -15.48
N ILE A 111 5.54 1.05 -14.25
CA ILE A 111 4.45 0.64 -13.36
C ILE A 111 3.77 1.87 -12.78
N ASP A 112 2.54 2.09 -13.22
CA ASP A 112 1.60 3.00 -12.57
C ASP A 112 0.75 2.17 -11.59
N ILE A 113 1.21 2.13 -10.33
CA ILE A 113 0.56 1.33 -9.28
C ILE A 113 -0.88 1.78 -9.04
N ASN A 114 -1.17 3.08 -9.13
CA ASN A 114 -2.51 3.61 -8.92
C ASN A 114 -3.47 3.10 -10.00
N ARG A 115 -3.02 3.08 -11.26
CA ARG A 115 -3.80 2.52 -12.36
C ARG A 115 -3.96 1.00 -12.23
N ALA A 116 -2.92 0.29 -11.81
CA ALA A 116 -3.00 -1.15 -11.55
C ALA A 116 -4.01 -1.47 -10.43
N GLU A 117 -4.01 -0.73 -9.31
CA GLU A 117 -4.97 -0.88 -8.22
C GLU A 117 -6.40 -0.55 -8.63
N GLN A 118 -6.60 0.46 -9.49
CA GLN A 118 -7.91 0.76 -10.04
C GLN A 118 -8.47 -0.40 -10.87
N GLN A 119 -7.61 -1.06 -11.67
CA GLN A 119 -8.04 -2.23 -12.43
C GLN A 119 -8.24 -3.44 -11.53
N ALA A 120 -7.38 -3.66 -10.54
CA ALA A 120 -7.56 -4.73 -9.57
C ALA A 120 -8.88 -4.61 -8.82
N SER A 121 -9.26 -3.38 -8.44
CA SER A 121 -10.55 -3.09 -7.82
C SER A 121 -11.71 -3.43 -8.76
N LYS A 122 -11.66 -3.02 -10.03
CA LYS A 122 -12.72 -3.36 -10.99
C LYS A 122 -12.84 -4.86 -11.22
N GLU A 123 -11.72 -5.57 -11.33
CA GLU A 123 -11.72 -7.03 -11.49
C GLU A 123 -12.25 -7.71 -10.23
N PHE A 124 -11.83 -7.27 -9.04
CA PHE A 124 -12.34 -7.80 -7.77
C PHE A 124 -13.86 -7.65 -7.67
N TYR A 125 -14.41 -6.53 -8.13
CA TYR A 125 -15.85 -6.25 -8.08
C TYR A 125 -16.58 -6.48 -9.40
N LYS A 126 -16.02 -7.22 -10.36
CA LYS A 126 -16.51 -7.35 -11.75
C LYS A 126 -17.98 -7.74 -11.88
N TYR A 127 -18.48 -8.53 -10.94
CA TYR A 127 -19.85 -9.05 -10.92
C TYR A 127 -20.76 -8.29 -9.95
N ILE A 128 -20.27 -7.24 -9.29
CA ILE A 128 -21.05 -6.47 -8.33
C ILE A 128 -21.46 -5.15 -8.95
N VAL A 129 -22.76 -4.85 -8.87
CA VAL A 129 -23.32 -3.56 -9.28
C VAL A 129 -23.95 -2.89 -8.07
N TYR A 130 -23.66 -1.61 -7.88
CA TYR A 130 -24.29 -0.81 -6.83
C TYR A 130 -25.44 0.04 -7.39
N GLU A 131 -26.65 -0.20 -6.89
CA GLU A 131 -27.85 0.54 -7.24
C GLU A 131 -28.05 1.72 -6.29
N LYS A 132 -27.55 2.89 -6.69
CA LYS A 132 -27.54 4.11 -5.86
C LYS A 132 -28.92 4.48 -5.33
N ASN A 133 -29.97 4.37 -6.14
CA ASN A 133 -31.34 4.77 -5.78
C ASN A 133 -31.92 3.90 -4.66
N HIS A 134 -31.59 2.61 -4.66
CA HIS A 134 -32.07 1.65 -3.66
C HIS A 134 -31.06 1.41 -2.53
N LYS A 135 -29.85 1.99 -2.64
CA LYS A 135 -28.70 1.75 -1.74
C LYS A 135 -28.41 0.25 -1.54
N ARG A 136 -28.55 -0.54 -2.61
CA ARG A 136 -28.33 -2.00 -2.60
C ARG A 136 -27.24 -2.40 -3.58
N TYR A 137 -26.58 -3.51 -3.29
CA TYR A 137 -25.67 -4.21 -4.18
C TYR A 137 -26.42 -5.37 -4.83
N LYS A 138 -26.04 -5.70 -6.06
CA LYS A 138 -26.52 -6.90 -6.74
C LYS A 138 -25.39 -7.64 -7.43
N VAL A 139 -25.51 -8.97 -7.46
CA VAL A 139 -24.63 -9.85 -8.22
C VAL A 139 -25.19 -10.00 -9.63
N VAL A 140 -24.38 -9.67 -10.63
CA VAL A 140 -24.73 -9.82 -12.05
C VAL A 140 -23.70 -10.72 -12.72
N ILE A 141 -24.13 -11.92 -13.12
CA ILE A 141 -23.32 -12.89 -13.88
C ILE A 141 -24.05 -13.13 -15.21
N ASN A 142 -23.33 -13.21 -16.32
CA ASN A 142 -23.91 -13.45 -17.65
C ASN A 142 -25.09 -12.51 -18.02
N LYS A 143 -25.04 -11.25 -17.56
CA LYS A 143 -26.09 -10.21 -17.72
C LYS A 143 -27.40 -10.48 -16.96
N LYS A 144 -27.48 -11.50 -16.11
CA LYS A 144 -28.62 -11.80 -15.25
C LYS A 144 -28.34 -11.33 -13.82
N SER A 145 -29.36 -10.75 -13.17
CA SER A 145 -29.27 -10.41 -11.74
C SER A 145 -29.65 -11.63 -10.92
N ILE A 146 -28.77 -12.06 -10.02
CA ILE A 146 -28.95 -13.28 -9.24
C ILE A 146 -29.50 -12.92 -7.86
N ILE A 147 -28.78 -12.09 -7.11
CA ILE A 147 -29.13 -11.72 -5.74
C ILE A 147 -28.92 -10.23 -5.48
N HIS A 148 -29.67 -9.69 -4.52
CA HIS A 148 -29.63 -8.28 -4.10
C HIS A 148 -29.51 -8.19 -2.58
N GLY A 149 -28.83 -7.16 -2.08
CA GLY A 149 -28.65 -6.97 -0.64
C GLY A 149 -28.06 -5.62 -0.27
N THR A 150 -28.15 -5.24 1.00
CA THR A 150 -27.59 -3.99 1.51
C THR A 150 -26.17 -4.16 2.07
N ASN A 151 -25.82 -5.38 2.54
CA ASN A 151 -24.48 -5.71 3.01
C ASN A 151 -23.60 -6.18 1.83
N LEU A 152 -22.47 -5.51 1.61
CA LEU A 152 -21.53 -5.86 0.54
C LEU A 152 -20.82 -7.18 0.80
N GLU A 153 -20.45 -7.50 2.05
CA GLU A 153 -19.72 -8.73 2.38
C GLU A 153 -20.57 -9.96 2.05
N ASN A 154 -21.83 -9.98 2.48
CA ASN A 154 -22.77 -11.05 2.13
C ASN A 154 -22.91 -11.20 0.61
N ILE A 155 -23.00 -10.08 -0.11
CA ILE A 155 -23.13 -10.09 -1.57
C ILE A 155 -21.85 -10.60 -2.26
N LEU A 156 -20.67 -10.36 -1.68
CA LEU A 156 -19.41 -10.92 -2.17
C LEU A 156 -19.28 -12.42 -1.91
N ILE A 157 -19.79 -12.89 -0.77
CA ILE A 157 -19.87 -14.32 -0.43
C ILE A 157 -20.76 -15.03 -1.46
N GLU A 158 -21.98 -14.54 -1.67
CA GLU A 158 -22.93 -15.09 -2.62
C GLU A 158 -22.39 -15.12 -4.04
N ARG A 159 -21.73 -14.02 -4.47
CA ARG A 159 -21.00 -14.00 -5.73
C ARG A 159 -19.99 -15.13 -5.83
N ASP A 160 -19.19 -15.35 -4.79
CA ASP A 160 -18.12 -16.36 -4.82
C ASP A 160 -18.69 -17.79 -4.83
N LEU A 161 -19.82 -18.02 -4.16
CA LEU A 161 -20.58 -19.28 -4.24
C LEU A 161 -21.05 -19.54 -5.68
N HIS A 162 -21.78 -18.60 -6.28
CA HIS A 162 -22.31 -18.76 -7.65
C HIS A 162 -21.22 -18.93 -8.71
N ILE A 163 -20.07 -18.24 -8.56
CA ILE A 163 -18.94 -18.42 -9.49
C ILE A 163 -18.34 -19.83 -9.34
N THR A 164 -18.25 -20.35 -8.12
CA THR A 164 -17.62 -21.64 -7.85
C THR A 164 -18.52 -22.80 -8.25
N SER A 165 -19.82 -22.72 -7.95
CA SER A 165 -20.81 -23.73 -8.30
C SER A 165 -21.26 -23.68 -9.77
N HIS A 166 -20.77 -22.74 -10.56
CA HIS A 166 -21.20 -22.53 -11.95
C HIS A 166 -22.72 -22.37 -12.08
N GLU A 167 -23.35 -21.75 -11.08
CA GLU A 167 -24.81 -21.59 -10.97
C GLU A 167 -25.60 -22.91 -10.77
N ASN A 168 -24.95 -24.03 -10.39
CA ASN A 168 -25.64 -25.27 -10.02
C ASN A 168 -26.26 -25.17 -8.61
N GLU A 169 -27.58 -25.30 -8.51
CA GLU A 169 -28.33 -25.16 -7.26
C GLU A 169 -28.05 -26.26 -6.24
N GLU A 170 -27.82 -27.51 -6.69
CA GLU A 170 -27.52 -28.62 -5.78
C GLU A 170 -26.15 -28.44 -5.11
N ASP A 171 -25.18 -27.87 -5.83
CA ASP A 171 -23.86 -27.57 -5.29
C ASP A 171 -23.93 -26.41 -4.28
N LEU A 172 -24.81 -25.42 -4.48
CA LEU A 172 -24.98 -24.29 -3.55
C LEU A 172 -25.51 -24.74 -2.19
N CYS A 173 -26.42 -25.72 -2.16
CA CYS A 173 -26.99 -26.25 -0.92
C CYS A 173 -25.96 -26.95 -0.02
N ASN A 174 -24.84 -27.41 -0.59
CA ASN A 174 -23.83 -28.18 0.11
C ASN A 174 -22.62 -27.36 0.57
N ILE A 175 -22.56 -26.06 0.24
CA ILE A 175 -21.40 -25.21 0.56
C ILE A 175 -21.61 -24.50 1.90
N ILE A 176 -20.67 -24.70 2.82
CA ILE A 176 -20.55 -23.90 4.05
C ILE A 176 -20.23 -22.46 3.65
N GLN A 177 -21.07 -21.50 4.07
CA GLN A 177 -20.86 -20.08 3.77
C GLN A 177 -19.52 -19.61 4.37
N PRO A 178 -18.57 -19.10 3.55
CA PRO A 178 -17.33 -18.54 4.06
C PRO A 178 -17.58 -17.17 4.72
N GLU A 179 -16.90 -16.88 5.83
CA GLU A 179 -16.85 -15.53 6.39
C GLU A 179 -15.78 -14.68 5.70
N TYR A 180 -16.06 -13.38 5.52
CA TYR A 180 -15.11 -12.40 4.98
C TYR A 180 -14.36 -11.70 6.14
N ASP A 181 -13.27 -12.31 6.62
CA ASP A 181 -12.45 -11.72 7.69
C ASP A 181 -11.39 -10.71 7.21
N GLU A 182 -11.31 -10.48 5.89
CA GLU A 182 -10.31 -9.64 5.27
C GLU A 182 -10.87 -8.25 4.92
N ILE A 183 -10.09 -7.20 5.19
CA ILE A 183 -10.46 -5.82 4.86
C ILE A 183 -10.74 -5.70 3.36
N LEU A 184 -11.96 -5.33 2.99
CA LEU A 184 -12.37 -5.22 1.59
C LEU A 184 -11.56 -4.17 0.82
N PRO A 185 -11.22 -4.43 -0.45
CA PRO A 185 -10.54 -3.46 -1.28
C PRO A 185 -11.45 -2.27 -1.63
N PRO A 186 -10.88 -1.15 -2.10
CA PRO A 186 -11.66 0.02 -2.45
C PRO A 186 -12.71 -0.27 -3.53
N THR A 187 -13.95 0.21 -3.37
CA THR A 187 -15.02 0.00 -4.36
C THR A 187 -14.88 0.94 -5.57
N PRO A 188 -15.17 0.47 -6.79
CA PRO A 188 -14.99 1.27 -8.00
C PRO A 188 -16.10 2.31 -8.22
N TRP A 189 -17.31 2.09 -7.67
CA TRP A 189 -18.47 2.98 -7.82
C TRP A 189 -18.50 4.14 -6.81
N ASN A 190 -17.83 4.00 -5.67
CA ASN A 190 -17.57 5.11 -4.77
C ASN A 190 -16.21 5.71 -5.11
N LYS A 191 -16.18 6.52 -6.19
CA LYS A 191 -15.09 7.47 -6.40
C LYS A 191 -15.12 8.52 -5.29
N LYS A 192 -14.71 8.17 -4.06
CA LYS A 192 -14.09 9.18 -3.22
C LYS A 192 -12.85 9.59 -4.00
N LYS A 193 -12.89 10.80 -4.59
CA LYS A 193 -11.69 11.46 -5.10
C LYS A 193 -10.63 11.31 -4.02
N GLU A 194 -9.40 11.01 -4.38
CA GLU A 194 -8.31 11.28 -3.46
C GLU A 194 -8.38 12.77 -3.11
N GLU A 195 -8.97 13.07 -1.97
CA GLU A 195 -9.07 14.43 -1.47
C GLU A 195 -7.76 14.73 -0.78
N ARG A 196 -6.92 15.48 -1.50
CA ARG A 196 -5.69 16.08 -1.01
C ARG A 196 -6.02 17.52 -0.70
N THR A 197 -6.31 17.81 0.56
CA THR A 197 -6.78 19.12 0.97
C THR A 197 -5.86 19.68 2.04
N ILE A 198 -5.43 20.93 1.86
CA ILE A 198 -4.98 21.75 2.97
C ILE A 198 -6.24 22.38 3.54
N THR A 199 -6.74 21.82 4.63
CA THR A 199 -7.90 22.35 5.33
C THR A 199 -7.43 23.37 6.37
N ASN A 200 -7.95 24.59 6.29
CA ASN A 200 -7.79 25.58 7.34
C ASN A 200 -8.81 25.30 8.46
N ILE A 201 -8.33 25.10 9.68
CA ILE A 201 -9.14 24.94 10.88
C ILE A 201 -8.70 26.04 11.87
N GLY A 202 -9.39 27.18 11.84
CA GLY A 202 -9.06 28.35 12.67
C GLY A 202 -7.80 29.07 12.20
N THR A 203 -6.76 29.13 13.03
CA THR A 203 -5.44 29.72 12.71
C THR A 203 -4.43 28.70 12.17
N ASN A 204 -4.90 27.47 11.88
CA ASN A 204 -4.05 26.31 11.69
C ASN A 204 -4.37 25.58 10.37
N TYR A 205 -3.32 25.16 9.67
CA TYR A 205 -3.41 24.42 8.42
C TYR A 205 -3.12 22.93 8.69
N ILE A 206 -3.99 22.04 8.20
CA ILE A 206 -3.79 20.59 8.28
C ILE A 206 -3.71 20.04 6.86
N ILE A 207 -2.62 19.32 6.58
CA ILE A 207 -2.45 18.55 5.36
C ILE A 207 -3.14 17.21 5.58
N GLN A 208 -4.10 16.91 4.72
CA GLN A 208 -4.80 15.62 4.75
C GLN A 208 -4.65 14.93 3.40
N LYS A 209 -4.17 13.68 3.42
CA LYS A 209 -4.35 12.72 2.34
C LYS A 209 -5.35 11.68 2.78
N ASN A 210 -6.53 11.75 2.17
CA ASN A 210 -7.47 10.65 2.22
C ASN A 210 -7.12 9.71 1.07
N THR A 211 -6.49 8.58 1.38
CA THR A 211 -6.53 7.43 0.47
C THR A 211 -7.73 6.56 0.82
N ARG A 212 -8.01 5.59 -0.04
CA ARG A 212 -9.15 4.69 0.11
C ARG A 212 -9.11 3.86 1.41
N ASN A 213 -7.92 3.62 1.97
CA ASN A 213 -7.71 2.76 3.15
C ASN A 213 -7.01 3.47 4.32
N LEU A 214 -6.54 4.70 4.12
CA LEU A 214 -5.74 5.41 5.13
C LEU A 214 -6.07 6.91 5.11
N LYS A 215 -6.38 7.43 6.30
CA LYS A 215 -6.46 8.87 6.53
C LYS A 215 -5.16 9.34 7.16
N VAL A 216 -4.29 9.95 6.36
CA VAL A 216 -3.07 10.57 6.88
C VAL A 216 -3.35 12.05 7.11
N LYS A 217 -3.27 12.47 8.37
CA LYS A 217 -3.30 13.88 8.78
C LYS A 217 -1.92 14.29 9.26
N ILE A 218 -1.44 15.43 8.79
CA ILE A 218 -0.16 16.02 9.16
C ILE A 218 -0.40 17.50 9.48
N GLY A 219 0.11 17.94 10.63
CA GLY A 219 -0.14 19.26 11.20
C GLY A 219 -0.67 19.18 12.64
N PRO A 220 -1.21 20.28 13.16
CA PRO A 220 -1.44 21.55 12.47
C PRO A 220 -0.16 22.39 12.28
N PHE A 221 -0.12 23.15 11.19
CA PHE A 221 0.88 24.17 10.88
C PHE A 221 0.29 25.56 11.10
N THR A 222 1.02 26.47 11.72
CA THR A 222 0.59 27.87 11.92
C THR A 222 0.79 28.73 10.66
N ASN A 223 1.60 28.26 9.70
CA ASN A 223 1.92 28.98 8.47
C ASN A 223 1.52 28.17 7.22
N LYS A 224 0.75 28.81 6.33
CA LYS A 224 0.28 28.22 5.07
C LYS A 224 1.41 27.81 4.13
N THR A 225 2.46 28.63 4.02
CA THR A 225 3.61 28.40 3.16
C THR A 225 4.36 27.14 3.60
N ILE A 226 4.55 26.97 4.92
CA ILE A 226 5.15 25.76 5.48
C ILE A 226 4.28 24.53 5.17
N ALA A 227 2.96 24.63 5.34
CA ALA A 227 2.05 23.53 5.01
C ALA A 227 2.11 23.15 3.51
N ILE A 228 2.27 24.13 2.61
CA ILE A 228 2.43 23.88 1.17
C ILE A 228 3.77 23.18 0.87
N SER A 229 4.88 23.68 1.42
CA SER A 229 6.20 23.08 1.21
C SER A 229 6.25 21.64 1.72
N VAL A 230 5.70 21.38 2.91
CA VAL A 230 5.62 20.03 3.47
C VAL A 230 4.74 19.13 2.60
N ARG A 231 3.62 19.63 2.05
CA ARG A 231 2.80 18.87 1.11
C ARG A 231 3.60 18.48 -0.14
N ASN A 232 4.32 19.42 -0.73
CA ASN A 232 5.09 19.16 -1.95
C ASN A 232 6.19 18.11 -1.72
N ILE A 233 6.92 18.20 -0.59
CA ILE A 233 7.90 17.18 -0.17
C ILE A 233 7.24 15.80 0.00
N LEU A 234 6.05 15.74 0.59
CA LEU A 234 5.28 14.50 0.72
C LEU A 234 4.79 13.96 -0.62
N GLU A 235 4.49 14.83 -1.59
CA GLU A 235 4.12 14.43 -2.94
C GLU A 235 5.30 13.86 -3.73
N GLU A 236 6.45 14.52 -3.69
CA GLU A 236 7.69 14.08 -4.34
C GLU A 236 8.20 12.75 -3.79
N SER A 237 8.05 12.53 -2.48
CA SER A 237 8.42 11.28 -1.81
C SER A 237 7.35 10.17 -1.89
N ASN A 238 6.26 10.39 -2.63
CA ASN A 238 5.11 9.50 -2.71
C ASN A 238 4.56 9.08 -1.33
N TRP A 239 4.56 10.00 -0.36
CA TRP A 239 4.05 9.78 1.00
C TRP A 239 4.75 8.64 1.74
N ASN A 240 6.09 8.60 1.65
CA ASN A 240 6.91 7.66 2.40
C ASN A 240 6.55 7.65 3.92
N PRO A 241 6.24 6.48 4.52
CA PRO A 241 5.83 6.38 5.93
C PRO A 241 6.87 6.88 6.95
N GLU A 242 8.16 6.65 6.70
CA GLU A 242 9.25 7.07 7.58
C GLU A 242 9.35 8.60 7.60
N LEU A 243 9.26 9.22 6.42
CA LEU A 243 9.25 10.67 6.28
C LEU A 243 8.02 11.30 6.95
N ILE A 244 6.85 10.67 6.81
CA ILE A 244 5.63 11.12 7.51
C ILE A 244 5.83 11.07 9.03
N GLN A 245 6.41 9.99 9.55
CA GLN A 245 6.66 9.84 10.98
C GLN A 245 7.69 10.87 11.47
N HIS A 246 8.74 11.11 10.69
CA HIS A 246 9.74 12.12 10.96
C HIS A 246 9.12 13.53 11.04
N ILE A 247 8.32 13.92 10.04
CA ILE A 247 7.61 15.21 10.03
C ILE A 247 6.67 15.34 11.24
N LYS A 248 5.94 14.28 11.60
CA LYS A 248 5.09 14.28 12.81
C LYS A 248 5.91 14.48 14.09
N ASN A 249 7.09 13.87 14.19
CA ASN A 249 7.97 14.03 15.33
C ASN A 249 8.46 15.48 15.45
N ILE A 250 8.90 16.10 14.34
CA ILE A 250 9.28 17.52 14.30
C ILE A 250 8.12 18.42 14.74
N ILE A 251 6.91 18.19 14.23
CA ILE A 251 5.72 18.99 14.60
C ILE A 251 5.41 18.84 16.10
N LEU A 252 5.52 17.62 16.65
CA LEU A 252 5.32 17.37 18.07
C LEU A 252 6.38 18.06 18.92
N GLU A 253 7.64 18.08 18.48
CA GLU A 253 8.74 18.76 19.15
C GLU A 253 8.52 20.28 19.20
N ILE A 254 8.11 20.90 18.09
CA ILE A 254 7.79 22.33 18.04
C ILE A 254 6.64 22.69 18.99
N LYS A 255 5.60 21.84 19.06
CA LYS A 255 4.41 22.10 19.88
C LYS A 255 4.60 21.82 21.35
N HIS A 256 5.36 20.79 21.67
CA HIS A 256 5.54 20.28 23.02
C HIS A 256 7.03 20.02 23.26
N PRO A 257 7.86 21.09 23.28
CA PRO A 257 9.31 20.95 23.40
C PRO A 257 9.72 20.23 24.68
N ASN A 258 8.89 20.38 25.73
CA ASN A 258 9.11 19.78 27.04
C ASN A 258 8.21 18.54 27.28
N ARG A 259 7.67 17.89 26.22
CA ARG A 259 6.92 16.64 26.44
C ARG A 259 7.82 15.65 27.18
N ASN A 260 7.22 14.85 28.06
CA ASN A 260 7.95 13.85 28.83
C ASN A 260 9.02 14.45 29.76
N ILE A 261 9.09 15.78 29.91
CA ILE A 261 10.03 16.45 30.83
C ILE A 261 9.21 17.28 31.83
N ARG A 262 9.46 17.10 33.12
CA ARG A 262 8.94 17.96 34.20
C ARG A 262 10.09 18.64 34.89
N LYS A 263 9.89 19.88 35.34
CA LYS A 263 10.80 20.52 36.29
C LYS A 263 10.19 20.36 37.68
N LYS A 264 10.97 19.86 38.63
CA LYS A 264 10.65 19.83 40.06
C LYS A 264 11.87 20.37 40.79
N ASP A 265 11.69 21.49 41.50
CA ASP A 265 12.79 22.23 42.13
C ASP A 265 13.90 22.56 41.10
N ASP A 266 15.15 22.19 41.36
CA ASP A 266 16.28 22.39 40.44
C ASP A 266 16.56 21.19 39.51
N THR A 267 15.67 20.21 39.49
CA THR A 267 15.86 18.96 38.75
C THR A 267 14.84 18.85 37.62
N TYR A 268 15.32 18.51 36.44
CA TYR A 268 14.51 18.08 35.32
C TYR A 268 14.30 16.56 35.40
N ILE A 269 13.09 16.10 35.11
CA ILE A 269 12.65 14.72 35.26
C ILE A 269 12.10 14.25 33.91
N LEU A 270 12.76 13.28 33.30
CA LEU A 270 12.30 12.57 32.12
C LEU A 270 11.35 11.44 32.54
N PHE A 271 10.10 11.49 32.08
CA PHE A 271 9.06 10.53 32.42
C PHE A 271 8.41 9.92 31.17
N TYR A 272 8.08 8.63 31.21
CA TYR A 272 7.37 7.94 30.12
C TYR A 272 6.45 6.87 30.71
N LYS A 273 5.22 6.75 30.17
CA LYS A 273 4.19 5.82 30.69
C LYS A 273 4.01 5.88 32.21
N ASN A 274 3.97 7.09 32.77
CA ASN A 274 3.86 7.38 34.21
C ASN A 274 5.01 6.85 35.08
N LYS A 275 6.14 6.47 34.49
CA LYS A 275 7.37 6.09 35.19
C LYS A 275 8.44 7.16 34.97
N THR A 276 9.17 7.51 36.03
CA THR A 276 10.40 8.30 35.92
C THR A 276 11.49 7.43 35.32
N LEU A 277 12.10 7.90 34.23
CA LEU A 277 13.16 7.19 33.53
C LEU A 277 14.54 7.76 33.89
N PHE A 278 14.65 9.07 34.04
CA PHE A 278 15.92 9.75 34.28
C PHE A 278 15.69 11.12 34.93
N GLU A 279 16.65 11.57 35.74
CA GLU A 279 16.65 12.87 36.40
C GLU A 279 18.02 13.52 36.22
N SER A 280 18.03 14.83 35.95
CA SER A 280 19.26 15.62 35.86
C SER A 280 18.97 17.09 36.15
N ASN A 281 19.95 17.79 36.70
CA ASN A 281 19.89 19.24 36.88
C ASN A 281 20.24 19.98 35.58
N ASP A 282 20.78 19.28 34.57
CA ASP A 282 21.06 19.82 33.25
C ASP A 282 19.88 19.60 32.31
N LYS A 283 19.31 20.71 31.85
CA LYS A 283 18.20 20.73 30.91
C LYS A 283 18.59 20.08 29.58
N GLU A 284 19.74 20.46 29.03
CA GLU A 284 20.18 19.99 27.70
C GLU A 284 20.46 18.49 27.71
N GLU A 285 21.02 17.99 28.83
CA GLU A 285 21.23 16.55 29.06
C GLU A 285 19.92 15.76 28.92
N ILE A 286 18.85 16.26 29.55
CA ILE A 286 17.54 15.60 29.51
C ILE A 286 16.87 15.71 28.15
N HIS A 287 17.03 16.83 27.45
CA HIS A 287 16.52 16.97 26.09
C HIS A 287 17.24 16.02 25.11
N LEU A 288 18.57 15.88 25.24
CA LEU A 288 19.36 14.96 24.44
C LEU A 288 18.97 13.49 24.69
N LEU A 289 18.87 13.09 25.96
CA LEU A 289 18.50 11.73 26.32
C LEU A 289 17.07 11.40 25.88
N ARG A 290 16.13 12.35 25.97
CA ARG A 290 14.77 12.19 25.43
C ARG A 290 14.81 11.90 23.93
N LYS A 291 15.59 12.66 23.16
CA LYS A 291 15.71 12.48 21.71
C LYS A 291 16.26 11.11 21.34
N LEU A 292 17.33 10.69 22.00
CA LEU A 292 17.93 9.36 21.82
C LEU A 292 16.93 8.23 22.14
N LEU A 293 16.14 8.37 23.21
CA LEU A 293 15.11 7.42 23.55
C LEU A 293 14.00 7.38 22.50
N GLU A 294 13.53 8.51 22.01
CA GLU A 294 12.50 8.57 20.96
C GLU A 294 12.96 7.92 19.65
N GLU A 295 14.21 8.16 19.23
CA GLU A 295 14.84 7.53 18.06
C GLU A 295 14.99 6.00 18.21
N ASN A 296 15.08 5.52 19.46
CA ASN A 296 15.26 4.11 19.80
C ASN A 296 13.99 3.46 20.40
N ASN A 297 12.81 3.96 20.05
CA ASN A 297 11.51 3.42 20.50
C ASN A 297 11.37 3.29 22.03
N TRP A 298 11.94 4.24 22.78
CA TRP A 298 11.98 4.27 24.24
C TRP A 298 12.64 3.04 24.87
N ASN A 299 13.66 2.48 24.22
CA ASN A 299 14.44 1.38 24.78
C ASN A 299 15.24 1.84 26.02
N GLU A 300 14.83 1.40 27.22
CA GLU A 300 15.44 1.80 28.49
C GLU A 300 16.95 1.47 28.57
N LYS A 301 17.45 0.48 27.80
CA LYS A 301 18.89 0.17 27.73
C LYS A 301 19.76 1.35 27.26
N ILE A 302 19.17 2.28 26.50
CA ILE A 302 19.86 3.51 26.05
C ILE A 302 20.25 4.39 27.24
N ILE A 303 19.46 4.37 28.33
CA ILE A 303 19.75 5.14 29.55
C ILE A 303 21.04 4.63 30.20
N ASP A 304 21.21 3.31 30.26
CA ASP A 304 22.40 2.68 30.86
C ASP A 304 23.65 2.97 30.02
N ILE A 305 23.53 2.89 28.69
CA ILE A 305 24.60 3.25 27.75
C ILE A 305 24.97 4.72 27.91
N TYR A 306 23.98 5.60 27.97
CA TYR A 306 24.17 7.04 28.14
C TYR A 306 24.88 7.37 29.46
N LYS A 307 24.43 6.79 30.58
CA LYS A 307 25.07 6.93 31.89
C LYS A 307 26.54 6.50 31.82
N LYS A 308 26.83 5.34 31.21
CA LYS A 308 28.18 4.81 31.09
C LYS A 308 29.11 5.78 30.32
N ILE A 309 28.66 6.25 29.16
CA ILE A 309 29.42 7.21 28.33
C ILE A 309 29.63 8.53 29.08
N ASN A 310 28.59 9.08 29.71
CA ASN A 310 28.72 10.37 30.41
C ASN A 310 29.66 10.27 31.62
N THR A 311 29.67 9.14 32.33
CA THR A 311 30.59 8.88 33.44
C THR A 311 32.05 8.81 32.94
N GLU A 312 32.31 8.09 31.85
CA GLU A 312 33.64 7.98 31.24
C GLU A 312 34.15 9.33 30.69
N THR A 313 33.25 10.17 30.17
CA THR A 313 33.59 11.49 29.62
C THR A 313 33.89 12.51 30.72
N LYS A 314 33.12 12.50 31.82
CA LYS A 314 33.39 13.32 33.02
C LYS A 314 34.70 12.94 33.70
N LEU A 315 35.04 11.65 33.76
CA LEU A 315 36.31 11.16 34.30
C LEU A 315 37.51 11.63 33.45
N LYS A 316 37.42 11.60 32.13
CA LYS A 316 38.49 12.08 31.24
C LYS A 316 38.73 13.59 31.35
N ASN A 317 37.67 14.39 31.42
CA ASN A 317 37.81 15.84 31.58
C ASN A 317 38.39 16.22 32.95
N HIS A 318 38.13 15.43 33.99
CA HIS A 318 38.69 15.66 35.32
C HIS A 318 40.19 15.33 35.42
N VAL A 319 40.67 14.38 34.62
CA VAL A 319 42.09 14.03 34.50
C VAL A 319 42.86 15.08 33.69
N SER A 320 42.26 15.63 32.62
CA SER A 320 42.90 16.70 31.82
C SER A 320 42.97 18.07 32.50
N GLN A 321 42.22 18.31 33.58
CA GLN A 321 42.33 19.54 34.38
C GLN A 321 43.33 19.43 35.55
N LYS A 322 43.96 18.27 35.73
CA LYS A 322 44.96 18.00 36.78
C LYS A 322 46.38 17.77 36.23
N VAL A 323 46.60 18.04 34.93
CA VAL A 323 47.91 17.98 34.28
C VAL A 323 48.37 19.38 33.94
#